data_AF-A0A954X2R1-F1
#
_entry.id   AF-A0A954X2R1-F1
#
_cell.length_a   1.000
_cell.length_b   1.000
_cell.length_c   1.000
_cell.angle_alpha   90.00
_cell.angle_beta   90.00
_cell.angle_gamma   90.00
#
_symmetry.space_group_name_H-M   'P 1'
#
loop_
_entity.id
_entity.type
_entity.pdbx_description
1 polymer ?
#
loop_
_entity_poly.entity_id
_entity_poly.type
_entity_poly.pdbx_seq_one_letter_code
_entity_poly.pdbx_strand_id
1 'polypeptide(L)'
;YAETLTPAAIFDALRQRRCFATSGSQIFIDARADESFMGEEVTAKNRQITLNLHAIGTRDITSAVLVRDGEEIYKIALEGRREVRVEYIDENMAPGTHWYYWRVSQDKTAPALPGNLMAAHGHLAWSSPHWIVAE
;
A
#
# COMPACT_ATOMS: atom_id res chain seq x y z
N TYR A 1 3.31 1.30 11.07
CA TYR A 1 4.15 0.44 11.91
C TYR A 1 4.59 1.22 13.13
N ALA A 2 4.37 0.67 14.32
CA ALA A 2 4.91 1.18 15.58
C ALA A 2 5.84 0.11 16.16
N GLU A 3 7.04 0.49 16.56
CA GLU A 3 8.05 -0.45 17.08
C GLU A 3 7.64 -1.08 18.40
N THR A 4 6.82 -0.39 19.20
CA THR A 4 6.28 -0.88 20.47
C THR A 4 4.78 -0.64 20.54
N LEU A 5 4.08 -1.47 21.33
CA LEU A 5 2.64 -1.35 21.57
C LEU A 5 2.33 -0.38 22.71
N THR A 6 2.89 0.84 22.62
CA THR A 6 2.61 1.93 23.55
C THR A 6 1.77 3.01 22.86
N PRO A 7 0.89 3.73 23.58
CA PRO A 7 0.12 4.82 22.98
C PRO A 7 1.00 5.84 22.26
N ALA A 8 2.12 6.24 22.87
CA ALA A 8 3.06 7.19 22.28
C ALA A 8 3.60 6.70 20.92
N ALA A 9 4.10 5.46 20.86
CA ALA A 9 4.63 4.89 19.62
C ALA A 9 3.55 4.74 18.52
N ILE A 10 2.30 4.44 18.89
CA ILE A 10 1.18 4.41 17.95
C ILE A 10 0.91 5.81 17.38
N PHE A 11 0.84 6.83 18.24
CA PHE A 11 0.63 8.21 17.78
C PHE A 11 1.78 8.70 16.89
N ASP A 12 3.02 8.34 17.21
CA ASP A 12 4.18 8.71 16.39
C ASP A 12 4.14 8.03 15.02
N ALA A 13 3.78 6.74 14.96
CA ALA A 13 3.56 6.05 13.69
C ALA A 13 2.47 6.71 12.84
N LEU A 14 1.35 7.13 13.46
CA LEU A 14 0.27 7.83 12.76
C LEU A 14 0.71 9.21 12.26
N ARG A 15 1.46 9.99 13.05
CA ARG A 15 2.03 11.30 12.63
C ARG A 15 2.97 11.15 11.45
N GLN A 16 3.74 10.07 11.41
CA GLN A 16 4.64 9.72 10.32
C GLN A 16 3.91 9.05 9.14
N ARG A 17 2.57 9.03 9.13
CA ARG A 17 1.74 8.44 8.06
C ARG A 17 2.00 6.94 7.83
N ARG A 18 2.59 6.23 8.81
CA ARG A 18 2.88 4.79 8.76
C ARG A 18 1.63 3.96 9.04
N CYS A 19 0.58 4.21 8.28
CA CYS A 19 -0.72 3.53 8.34
C CYS A 19 -1.16 3.12 6.92
N PHE A 20 -2.27 2.42 6.83
CA PHE A 20 -2.89 2.02 5.58
C PHE A 20 -4.41 2.00 5.77
N ALA A 21 -5.13 2.06 4.66
CA ALA A 21 -6.59 2.03 4.65
C ALA A 21 -7.10 0.68 4.17
N THR A 22 -8.21 0.22 4.73
CA THR A 22 -8.97 -0.92 4.20
C THR A 22 -10.44 -0.53 4.07
N SER A 23 -11.13 -1.18 3.14
CA SER A 23 -12.59 -1.07 2.99
C SER A 23 -13.37 -1.92 4.00
N GLY A 24 -12.72 -2.39 5.07
CA GLY A 24 -13.37 -3.09 6.18
C GLY A 24 -12.69 -4.37 6.63
N SER A 25 -12.30 -5.24 5.69
CA SER A 25 -11.56 -6.45 6.06
C SER A 25 -10.19 -6.11 6.63
N GLN A 26 -9.73 -6.94 7.58
CA GLN A 26 -8.43 -6.81 8.25
C GLN A 26 -7.30 -7.30 7.34
N ILE A 27 -7.13 -6.63 6.19
CA ILE A 27 -6.04 -6.87 5.25
C ILE A 27 -4.78 -6.22 5.82
N PHE A 28 -3.69 -6.98 5.91
CA PHE A 28 -2.38 -6.46 6.24
C PHE A 28 -1.70 -5.93 4.98
N ILE A 29 -1.09 -4.75 5.10
CA ILE A 29 -0.25 -4.13 4.07
C ILE A 29 1.05 -3.70 4.74
N ASP A 30 2.17 -4.06 4.11
CA ASP A 30 3.47 -3.42 4.29
C ASP A 30 3.98 -3.03 2.90
N ALA A 31 4.14 -1.73 2.68
CA ALA A 31 4.66 -1.18 1.43
C ALA A 31 5.93 -0.39 1.73
N ARG A 32 6.93 -0.58 0.88
CA ARG A 32 8.25 0.05 1.00
C ARG A 32 8.68 0.71 -0.29
N ALA A 33 9.39 1.82 -0.16
CA ALA A 33 10.22 2.40 -1.19
C ALA A 33 11.68 2.27 -0.74
N ASP A 34 12.45 1.44 -1.43
CA ASP A 34 13.70 0.87 -0.95
C ASP A 34 13.53 0.32 0.48
N GLU A 35 14.15 0.95 1.49
CA GLU A 35 14.06 0.55 2.90
C GLU A 35 13.02 1.37 3.70
N SER A 36 12.49 2.45 3.12
CA SER A 36 11.58 3.39 3.80
C SER A 36 10.17 2.82 3.95
N PHE A 37 9.51 3.17 5.06
CA PHE A 37 8.12 2.81 5.31
C PHE A 37 7.15 3.63 4.45
N MET A 38 5.98 3.07 4.17
CA MET A 38 4.85 3.83 3.64
C MET A 38 4.55 5.08 4.49
N GLY A 39 4.26 6.19 3.82
CA GLY A 39 4.04 7.50 4.44
C GLY A 39 5.27 8.40 4.51
N GLU A 40 6.47 7.85 4.26
CA GLU A 40 7.74 8.57 4.30
C GLU A 40 8.09 9.25 2.96
N GLU A 41 9.08 10.13 3.03
CA GLU A 41 9.64 10.85 1.89
C GLU A 41 11.04 10.29 1.58
N VAL A 42 11.32 10.02 0.31
CA VAL A 42 12.53 9.32 -0.14
C VAL A 42 13.13 10.05 -1.34
N THR A 43 14.45 10.14 -1.41
CA THR A 43 15.15 10.62 -2.60
C THR A 43 15.55 9.43 -3.46
N ALA A 44 15.05 9.38 -4.70
CA ALA A 44 15.40 8.36 -5.67
C ALA A 44 16.85 8.55 -6.15
N LYS A 45 17.65 7.49 -6.08
CA LYS A 45 19.02 7.50 -6.60
C LYS A 45 18.99 7.17 -8.09
N ASN A 46 19.70 7.95 -8.91
CA ASN A 46 19.74 7.77 -10.36
C ASN A 46 18.34 7.75 -11.03
N ARG A 47 17.36 8.46 -10.45
CA ARG A 47 15.96 8.49 -10.92
C ARG A 47 15.33 7.10 -11.01
N GLN A 48 15.73 6.24 -10.06
CA GLN A 48 15.26 4.88 -9.90
C GLN A 48 14.82 4.65 -8.45
N ILE A 49 13.76 3.88 -8.27
CA ILE A 49 13.26 3.48 -6.95
C ILE A 49 12.68 2.07 -6.99
N THR A 50 12.95 1.27 -5.96
CA THR A 50 12.36 -0.07 -5.81
C THR A 50 11.14 0.00 -4.89
N LEU A 51 9.99 -0.43 -5.40
CA LEU A 51 8.72 -0.41 -4.69
C LEU A 51 8.28 -1.83 -4.37
N ASN A 52 8.23 -2.12 -3.07
CA ASN A 52 7.86 -3.43 -2.55
C ASN A 52 6.48 -3.39 -1.91
N LEU A 53 5.75 -4.48 -2.07
CA LEU A 53 4.48 -4.74 -1.40
C LEU A 53 4.52 -6.13 -0.79
N HIS A 54 4.21 -6.20 0.50
CA HIS A 54 3.81 -7.42 1.19
C HIS A 54 2.37 -7.25 1.67
N ALA A 55 1.47 -8.11 1.19
CA ALA A 55 0.07 -8.06 1.56
C ALA A 55 -0.42 -9.42 2.03
N ILE A 56 -1.23 -9.42 3.09
CA ILE A 56 -1.91 -10.61 3.61
C ILE A 56 -3.41 -10.30 3.69
N GLY A 57 -4.18 -10.97 2.85
CA GLY A 57 -5.63 -10.86 2.80
C GLY A 57 -6.31 -11.76 3.84
N THR A 58 -7.56 -11.43 4.15
CA THR A 58 -8.45 -12.36 4.85
C THR A 58 -9.01 -13.42 3.89
N ARG A 59 -8.86 -13.16 2.59
CA ARG A 59 -9.17 -14.04 1.48
C ARG A 59 -8.08 -13.93 0.42
N ASP A 60 -8.30 -14.58 -0.72
CA ASP A 60 -7.32 -14.67 -1.78
C ASP A 60 -7.11 -13.31 -2.45
N ILE A 61 -5.87 -12.83 -2.50
CA ILE A 61 -5.52 -11.58 -3.16
C ILE A 61 -5.54 -11.83 -4.67
N THR A 62 -6.34 -11.05 -5.40
CA THR A 62 -6.57 -11.22 -6.83
C THR A 62 -5.78 -10.22 -7.67
N SER A 63 -5.44 -9.05 -7.11
CA SER A 63 -4.64 -8.06 -7.83
C SER A 63 -3.93 -7.07 -6.91
N ALA A 64 -2.78 -6.60 -7.37
CA ALA A 64 -2.12 -5.41 -6.83
C ALA A 64 -1.90 -4.39 -7.96
N VAL A 65 -2.12 -3.12 -7.65
CA VAL A 65 -1.93 -1.99 -8.56
C VAL A 65 -1.04 -0.97 -7.88
N LEU A 66 0.01 -0.55 -8.56
CA LEU A 66 0.83 0.58 -8.14
C LEU A 66 0.35 1.82 -8.89
N VAL A 67 0.04 2.87 -8.12
CA VAL A 67 -0.38 4.15 -8.64
C VAL A 67 0.73 5.17 -8.43
N ARG A 68 1.07 5.94 -9.48
CA ARG A 68 1.99 7.08 -9.45
C ARG A 68 1.26 8.32 -9.95
N ASP A 69 1.20 9.38 -9.15
CA ASP A 69 0.58 10.67 -9.53
C ASP A 69 -0.86 10.58 -10.08
N GLY A 70 -1.59 9.55 -9.67
CA GLY A 70 -2.97 9.28 -10.09
C GLY A 70 -3.09 8.30 -11.24
N GLU A 71 -1.98 7.89 -11.85
CA GLU A 71 -1.94 6.94 -12.95
C GLU A 71 -1.54 5.53 -12.47
N GLU A 72 -2.21 4.50 -13.00
CA GLU A 72 -1.86 3.10 -12.73
C GLU A 72 -0.66 2.68 -13.57
N ILE A 73 0.55 2.78 -13.02
CA ILE A 73 1.80 2.50 -13.75
C ILE A 73 2.15 1.01 -13.79
N TYR A 74 1.64 0.23 -12.83
CA TYR A 74 1.86 -1.21 -12.78
C TYR A 74 0.65 -1.93 -12.21
N LYS A 75 0.25 -3.01 -12.88
CA LYS A 75 -0.90 -3.83 -12.50
C LYS A 75 -0.57 -5.29 -12.68
N ILE A 76 -0.77 -6.06 -11.61
CA ILE A 76 -0.55 -7.51 -11.61
C ILE A 76 -1.83 -8.23 -11.19
N ALA A 77 -2.21 -9.23 -11.98
CA ALA A 77 -3.20 -10.24 -11.59
C ALA A 77 -2.48 -11.36 -10.84
N LEU A 78 -3.05 -11.78 -9.71
CA LEU A 78 -2.44 -12.74 -8.80
C LEU A 78 -3.28 -14.02 -8.77
N GLU A 79 -2.62 -15.18 -8.64
CA GLU A 79 -3.23 -16.51 -8.68
C GLU A 79 -4.03 -16.88 -7.42
N GLY A 80 -4.65 -15.89 -6.76
CA GLY A 80 -5.52 -16.13 -5.62
C GLY A 80 -4.80 -16.72 -4.40
N ARG A 81 -3.68 -16.12 -3.98
CA ARG A 81 -3.01 -16.49 -2.72
C ARG A 81 -3.38 -15.50 -1.62
N ARG A 82 -3.49 -15.97 -0.39
CA ARG A 82 -3.75 -15.10 0.78
C ARG A 82 -2.59 -14.17 1.12
N GLU A 83 -1.36 -14.60 0.85
CA GLU A 83 -0.16 -13.80 1.07
C GLU A 83 0.57 -13.63 -0.25
N VAL A 84 0.95 -12.39 -0.55
CA VAL A 84 1.69 -12.05 -1.76
C VAL A 84 2.81 -11.07 -1.44
N ARG A 85 3.91 -11.22 -2.19
CA ARG A 85 5.01 -10.26 -2.24
C ARG A 85 5.20 -9.84 -3.68
N VAL A 86 5.25 -8.54 -3.91
CA VAL A 86 5.39 -7.94 -5.24
C VAL A 86 6.50 -6.91 -5.15
N GLU A 87 7.37 -6.92 -6.14
CA GLU A 87 8.44 -5.94 -6.33
C GLU A 87 8.25 -5.29 -7.69
N TYR A 88 8.42 -3.97 -7.75
CA TYR A 88 8.42 -3.20 -8.98
C TYR A 88 9.55 -2.16 -8.92
N ILE A 89 10.32 -2.04 -10.00
CA ILE A 89 11.37 -1.05 -10.11
C ILE A 89 10.89 0.00 -11.11
N ASP A 90 10.77 1.24 -10.68
CA ASP A 90 10.51 2.37 -11.58
C ASP A 90 11.85 2.91 -12.07
N GLU A 91 12.17 2.63 -13.33
CA GLU A 91 13.40 3.10 -13.98
C GLU A 91 13.06 4.30 -14.87
N ASN A 92 13.77 5.42 -14.67
CA ASN A 92 13.62 6.68 -15.40
C ASN A 92 12.44 7.56 -14.96
N MET A 93 12.28 7.75 -13.65
CA MET A 93 11.35 8.76 -13.10
C MET A 93 11.62 10.14 -13.71
N ALA A 94 10.59 10.93 -14.00
CA ALA A 94 10.77 12.34 -14.36
C ALA A 94 11.41 13.11 -13.19
N PRO A 95 12.11 14.24 -13.41
CA PRO A 95 12.59 15.06 -12.29
C PRO A 95 11.41 15.68 -11.55
N GLY A 96 11.51 15.77 -10.23
CA GLY A 96 10.50 16.35 -9.36
C GLY A 96 10.01 15.39 -8.28
N THR A 97 8.89 15.77 -7.65
CA THR A 97 8.27 14.99 -6.58
C THR A 97 7.10 14.19 -7.13
N HIS A 98 7.17 12.88 -6.96
CA HIS A 98 6.16 11.92 -7.37
C HIS A 98 5.59 11.20 -6.14
N TRP A 99 4.31 10.88 -6.12
CA TRP A 99 3.74 10.09 -5.03
C TRP A 99 3.27 8.72 -5.50
N TYR A 100 3.50 7.71 -4.66
CA TYR A 100 3.24 6.31 -4.99
C TYR A 100 2.45 5.61 -3.90
N TYR A 101 1.41 4.87 -4.26
CA TYR A 101 0.76 3.95 -3.33
C TYR A 101 0.34 2.64 -4.00
N TRP A 102 0.28 1.59 -3.21
CA TRP A 102 -0.26 0.30 -3.63
C TRP A 102 -1.74 0.21 -3.31
N ARG A 103 -2.53 -0.25 -4.28
CA ARG A 103 -3.92 -0.67 -4.11
C ARG A 103 -4.01 -2.18 -4.28
N VAL A 104 -4.58 -2.85 -3.30
CA VAL A 104 -4.73 -4.31 -3.27
C VAL A 104 -6.21 -4.66 -3.30
N SER A 105 -6.56 -5.68 -4.10
CA SER A 105 -7.88 -6.29 -4.11
C SER A 105 -7.79 -7.76 -3.75
N GLN A 106 -8.67 -8.20 -2.86
CA GLN A 106 -8.94 -9.62 -2.61
C GLN A 106 -10.26 -10.06 -3.26
N ASP A 107 -10.49 -11.37 -3.31
CA ASP A 107 -11.66 -11.98 -3.92
C ASP A 107 -12.96 -11.46 -3.29
N LYS A 108 -14.04 -11.54 -4.07
CA LYS A 108 -15.42 -11.19 -3.71
C LYS A 108 -15.59 -9.74 -3.25
N THR A 109 -16.46 -9.00 -3.93
CA THR A 109 -16.82 -7.64 -3.52
C THR A 109 -17.53 -7.64 -2.16
N ALA A 110 -17.51 -6.49 -1.48
CA ALA A 110 -18.22 -6.34 -0.22
C ALA A 110 -19.74 -6.56 -0.45
N PRO A 111 -20.43 -7.33 0.41
CA PRO A 111 -21.88 -7.46 0.35
C PRO A 111 -22.54 -6.11 0.70
N ALA A 112 -23.61 -5.76 -0.02
CA ALA A 112 -24.47 -4.65 0.36
C ALA A 112 -25.35 -5.08 1.54
N LEU A 113 -24.95 -4.71 2.76
CA LEU A 113 -25.69 -5.01 3.98
C LEU A 113 -26.38 -3.74 4.49
N PRO A 114 -27.62 -3.85 5.04
CA PRO A 114 -28.31 -2.70 5.61
C PRO A 114 -27.58 -2.18 6.86
N GLY A 115 -27.58 -0.86 7.03
CA GLY A 115 -27.07 -0.20 8.23
C GLY A 115 -25.56 -0.28 8.42
N ASN A 116 -25.10 -0.37 9.67
CA ASN A 116 -23.69 -0.36 10.06
C ASN A 116 -22.96 -1.70 9.83
N LEU A 117 -23.62 -2.71 9.28
CA LEU A 117 -23.03 -4.03 9.00
C LEU A 117 -22.13 -4.05 7.75
N MET A 118 -22.18 -3.00 6.93
CA MET A 118 -21.50 -2.93 5.63
C MET A 118 -19.97 -2.83 5.72
N ALA A 119 -19.41 -2.55 6.90
CA ALA A 119 -18.00 -2.16 7.07
C ALA A 119 -17.01 -3.29 7.48
N ALA A 120 -17.42 -4.56 7.59
CA ALA A 120 -16.50 -5.64 8.01
C ALA A 120 -15.91 -6.47 6.84
N HIS A 121 -16.53 -6.44 5.66
CA HIS A 121 -16.26 -7.40 4.58
C HIS A 121 -15.69 -6.76 3.30
N GLY A 122 -15.03 -5.62 3.43
CA GLY A 122 -14.30 -4.97 2.34
C GLY A 122 -13.36 -5.89 1.55
N HIS A 123 -13.11 -5.53 0.30
CA HIS A 123 -12.22 -6.28 -0.59
C HIS A 123 -10.99 -5.48 -1.04
N LEU A 124 -10.95 -4.18 -0.69
CA LEU A 124 -9.90 -3.24 -1.08
C LEU A 124 -9.06 -2.82 0.12
N ALA A 125 -7.76 -2.62 -0.13
CA ALA A 125 -6.81 -1.97 0.76
C ALA A 125 -5.88 -1.03 -0.01
N TRP A 126 -5.35 -0.02 0.68
CA TRP A 126 -4.44 0.99 0.14
C TRP A 126 -3.31 1.25 1.12
N SER A 127 -2.06 1.26 0.66
CA SER A 127 -0.95 1.77 1.46
C SER A 127 -1.05 3.29 1.62
N SER A 128 -0.43 3.84 2.66
CA SER A 128 -0.10 5.27 2.63
C SER A 128 0.83 5.58 1.44
N PRO A 129 0.78 6.81 0.89
CA PRO A 129 1.69 7.20 -0.18
C PRO A 129 3.14 7.30 0.31
N HIS A 130 4.10 6.88 -0.52
CA HIS A 130 5.48 7.34 -0.45
C HIS A 130 5.61 8.61 -1.30
N TRP A 131 6.36 9.59 -0.82
CA TRP A 131 6.71 10.78 -1.60
C TRP A 131 8.15 10.63 -2.07
N ILE A 132 8.38 10.55 -3.37
CA ILE A 132 9.67 10.23 -3.95
C ILE A 132 10.16 11.42 -4.77
N VAL A 133 11.29 11.98 -4.36
CA VAL A 133 11.96 13.08 -5.05
C VAL A 133 13.01 12.49 -6.00
N ALA A 134 12.84 12.70 -7.30
CA ALA A 134 13.83 12.36 -8.31
C ALA A 134 14.56 13.64 -8.76
N GLU A 135 15.88 13.65 -8.56
CA GLU A 135 16.78 14.72 -9.03
C GLU A 135 17.17 14.55 -10.51
#